data_AF-A0A0D3IXN7-F1
#
_entry.id   AF-A0A0D3IXN7-F1
#
_cell.length_a   1.000
_cell.length_b   1.000
_cell.length_c   1.000
_cell.angle_alpha   90.00
_cell.angle_beta   90.00
_cell.angle_gamma   90.00
#
_symmetry.space_group_name_H-M   'P 1'
#
loop_
_entity.id
_entity.type
_entity.pdbx_description
1 polymer ?
#
loop_
_entity_poly.entity_id
_entity_poly.type
_entity_poly.pdbx_seq_one_letter_code
_entity_poly.pdbx_strand_id
1 'polypeptide(L)' 'HERSLDSDFLLIILRDALKANPALRVVLMSATLDAATFSGYFGGETPRVTTSRPPRVA' A
#
# COMPACT_ATOMS: atom_id res chain seq x y z
N HIS A 1 10.44 -18.44 0.85
CA HIS A 1 9.66 -17.91 -0.29
C HIS A 1 8.16 -18.12 -0.07
N GLU A 2 7.72 -18.13 1.20
CA GLU A 2 6.36 -18.51 1.62
C GLU A 2 5.70 -17.40 2.47
N ARG A 3 6.39 -16.26 2.63
CA ARG A 3 5.90 -15.09 3.39
C ARG A 3 5.12 -14.07 2.55
N SER A 4 5.01 -14.28 1.24
CA SER A 4 4.26 -13.37 0.36
C SER A 4 2.75 -13.58 0.48
N LEU A 5 2.30 -14.81 0.76
CA LEU A 5 0.88 -15.16 0.86
C LEU A 5 0.16 -14.44 2.00
N ASP A 6 0.81 -14.31 3.17
CA ASP A 6 0.21 -13.64 4.33
C ASP A 6 -0.06 -12.15 4.03
N SER A 7 0.85 -11.52 3.29
CA SER A 7 0.70 -10.12 2.88
C SER A 7 -0.43 -9.95 1.86
N ASP A 8 -0.54 -10.87 0.89
CA ASP A 8 -1.61 -10.84 -0.11
C ASP A 8 -2.99 -11.07 0.54
N PHE A 9 -3.08 -12.01 1.50
CA PHE A 9 -4.30 -12.25 2.28
C PHE A 9 -4.70 -11.03 3.12
N LEU A 10 -3.73 -10.38 3.76
CA LEU A 10 -3.99 -9.17 4.53
C LEU A 10 -4.60 -8.07 3.66
N LEU A 11 -4.14 -7.91 2.42
CA LEU A 11 -4.66 -6.90 1.49
C LEU A 11 -6.10 -7.18 1.07
N ILE A 12 -6.47 -8.44 0.89
CA ILE A 12 -7.85 -8.84 0.61
C ILE A 12 -8.75 -8.45 1.80
N ILE A 13 -8.34 -8.79 3.02
CA ILE A 13 -9.11 -8.48 4.22
C ILE A 13 -9.22 -6.96 4.43
N LEU A 14 -8.12 -6.22 4.22
CA LEU A 14 -8.10 -4.76 4.33
C LEU A 14 -9.06 -4.10 3.33
N ARG A 15 -9.13 -4.60 2.10
CA ARG A 15 -10.06 -4.09 1.09
C ARG A 15 -11.51 -4.25 1.53
N ASP A 16 -11.86 -5.40 2.10
CA ASP A 16 -13.23 -5.65 2.54
C ASP A 16 -13.56 -4.88 3.83
N ALA A 17 -12.59 -4.70 4.72
CA ALA A 17 -12.70 -3.86 5.92
C ALA A 17 -12.89 -2.37 5.57
N LEU A 18 -12.17 -1.85 4.57
CA LEU A 18 -12.33 -0.48 4.08
C LEU A 18 -13.71 -0.24 3.47
N LYS A 19 -14.29 -1.23 2.79
CA LYS A 19 -15.67 -1.16 2.29
C LYS A 19 -16.70 -1.17 3.43
N ALA A 20 -16.46 -1.97 4.47
CA ALA A 20 -17.35 -2.07 5.62
C ALA A 20 -17.27 -0.83 6.54
N ASN A 21 -16.10 -0.19 6.64
CA ASN A 21 -15.89 0.98 7.47
C ASN A 21 -15.15 2.09 6.70
N PRO A 22 -15.88 3.05 6.10
CA PRO A 22 -15.29 4.16 5.36
C PRO A 22 -14.50 5.16 6.25
N ALA A 23 -14.58 5.06 7.57
CA ALA A 23 -13.76 5.87 8.48
C ALA A 23 -12.36 5.26 8.74
N LEU A 24 -12.13 4.00 8.34
CA LEU A 24 -10.85 3.33 8.50
C LEU A 24 -9.83 3.90 7.51
N ARG A 25 -8.64 4.28 8.00
CA ARG A 25 -7.53 4.78 7.18
C ARG A 25 -6.37 3.80 7.23
N VAL A 26 -5.87 3.39 6.07
CA VAL A 26 -4.78 2.42 5.94
C VAL A 26 -3.59 3.10 5.27
N VAL A 27 -2.39 2.92 5.83
CA VAL A 27 -1.13 3.41 5.25
C VAL A 27 -0.25 2.20 4.97
N LEU A 28 0.02 1.95 3.69
CA LEU A 28 0.92 0.89 3.25
C LEU A 28 2.29 1.48 2.95
N MET A 29 3.32 0.93 3.58
CA MET A 29 4.71 1.29 3.32
C MET A 29 5.42 0.07 2.75
N SER A 30 6.15 0.27 1.65
CA SER A 30 7.01 -0.77 1.11
C SER A 30 8.30 -0.21 0.53
N ALA A 31 9.35 -1.02 0.59
CA ALA A 31 10.67 -0.70 0.05
C ALA A 31 10.86 -1.15 -1.40
N THR A 32 10.07 -2.14 -1.86
CA THR A 32 10.25 -2.78 -3.17
C THR A 32 8.96 -2.87 -3.99
N LEU A 33 7.83 -2.60 -3.37
CA LEU A 33 6.51 -2.89 -3.93
C LEU A 33 5.97 -1.65 -4.66
N ASP A 34 5.40 -1.88 -5.84
CA ASP A 34 4.96 -0.81 -6.73
C ASP A 34 3.66 -0.15 -6.24
N ALA A 35 3.74 1.13 -5.91
CA ALA A 35 2.60 1.89 -5.40
C ALA A 35 1.44 2.01 -6.41
N ALA A 36 1.70 1.89 -7.72
CA ALA A 36 0.62 1.97 -8.72
C ALA A 36 -0.24 0.71 -8.71
N THR A 37 0.36 -0.46 -8.53
CA THR A 37 -0.33 -1.75 -8.37
C THR A 37 -1.28 -1.71 -7.17
N PHE A 38 -0.81 -1.16 -6.05
CA PHE A 38 -1.62 -0.99 -4.83
C PHE A 38 -2.73 0.03 -5.02
N SER A 39 -2.44 1.16 -5.67
CA SER A 39 -3.48 2.14 -5.97
C SER A 39 -4.59 1.53 -6.81
N GLY A 40 -4.25 0.77 -7.85
CA GLY A 40 -5.23 0.06 -8.67
C GLY A 40 -6.04 -0.97 -7.88
N TYR A 41 -5.41 -1.69 -6.96
CA TYR A 41 -6.10 -2.70 -6.13
C TYR A 41 -7.18 -2.10 -5.22
N PHE A 42 -6.95 -0.90 -4.68
CA PHE A 42 -7.89 -0.22 -3.77
C PHE A 42 -8.86 0.76 -4.47
N GLY A 43 -8.85 0.86 -5.80
CA GLY A 43 -9.81 1.67 -6.56
C GLY A 43 -9.25 2.91 -7.28
N GLY A 44 -7.93 3.02 -7.42
CA GLY A 44 -7.27 3.96 -8.32
C GLY A 44 -6.86 5.31 -7.72
N GLU A 45 -7.51 5.75 -6.64
CA GLU A 45 -7.32 7.09 -6.05
C GLU A 45 -6.53 7.07 -4.72
N THR A 46 -5.42 6.35 -4.64
CA THR A 46 -4.58 6.37 -3.42
C THR A 46 -3.44 7.39 -3.53
N PRO A 47 -3.30 8.32 -2.55
CA PRO A 47 -2.21 9.28 -2.55
C PRO A 47 -0.87 8.58 -2.28
N ARG A 48 0.08 8.70 -3.22
CA ARG A 48 1.42 8.13 -3.13
C ARG A 48 2.38 9.12 -2.48
N VAL A 49 3.07 8.70 -1.42
CA VAL A 49 4.20 9.42 -0.84
C VAL A 49 5.47 8.62 -1.12
N THR A 50 6.41 9.19 -1.87
CA THR A 50 7.72 8.56 -2.11
C THR A 50 8.79 9.36 -1.36
N THR A 51 9.34 8.76 -0.31
CA THR A 51 10.47 9.35 0.43
C THR A 51 11.77 9.02 -0.30
N SER A 52 12.04 9.71 -1.42
CA SER A 52 13.39 9.67 -1.98
C SER A 52 14.31 10.48 -1.08
N ARG A 53 15.43 9.88 -0.68
CA ARG A 53 16.47 10.58 0.09
C ARG A 53 16.94 11.78 -0.74
N PRO A 54 16.96 13.00 -0.19
CA PRO A 54 17.48 14.16 -0.93
C PRO A 54 18.94 13.91 -1.31
N PRO A 55 19.39 14.35 -2.50
CA PRO A 55 20.79 14.23 -2.90
C PRO A 55 21.65 14.94 -1.86
N ARG A 56 22.65 14.23 -1.31
CA ARG A 56 23.67 14.91 -0.51
C ARG A 56 24.45 15.80 -1.48
N VAL A 57 24.27 17.12 -1.34
CA VAL A 57 25.24 18.09 -1.85
C VAL A 57 26.56 17.76 -1.17
N ALA A 58 27.55 17.37 -1.98
CA ALA A 58 28.94 17.26 -1.61
C ALA A 58 29.61 18.62 -1.71
#